data_AF-A0A9E0QZK4-F1
#
_entry.id   AF-A0A9E0QZK4-F1
#
_cell.length_a   1.000
_cell.length_b   1.000
_cell.length_c   1.000
_cell.angle_alpha   90.00
_cell.angle_beta   90.00
_cell.angle_gamma   90.00
#
_symmetry.space_group_name_H-M   'P 1'
#
loop_
_entity.id
_entity.type
_entity.pdbx_description
1 polymer ?
#
loop_
_entity_poly.entity_id
_entity_poly.type
_entity_poly.pdbx_seq_one_letter_code
_entity_poly.pdbx_strand_id
1 'polypeptide(L)'
;IGGGTLTVPFLSWHNIDVKKAIGTSAAIGLPISVAGTIGYLVNGLSVDSNIDYVFGFIYLPGVVLISMMSFLTASLGAHVAHLLPVPVLKKVFAVLLLGLAIKMVSSVI
;
A
#
# COMPACT_ATOMS: atom_id res chain seq x y z
N ILE A 1 0.26 1.06 4.91
CA ILE A 1 -0.79 0.13 5.41
C ILE A 1 -2.10 0.91 5.36
N GLY A 2 -2.75 0.97 4.20
CA GLY A 2 -3.78 1.99 3.94
C GLY A 2 -5.22 1.48 3.90
N GLY A 3 -5.45 0.19 3.63
CA GLY A 3 -6.82 -0.34 3.56
C GLY A 3 -6.91 -1.78 3.07
N GLY A 4 -6.09 -2.18 2.09
CA GLY A 4 -6.20 -3.51 1.48
C GLY A 4 -6.01 -4.71 2.41
N THR A 5 -5.26 -4.57 3.51
CA THR A 5 -5.11 -5.64 4.50
C THR A 5 -6.42 -5.98 5.22
N LEU A 6 -7.33 -5.02 5.36
CA LEU A 6 -8.65 -5.18 5.98
C LEU A 6 -9.76 -5.32 4.94
N THR A 7 -9.66 -4.60 3.82
CA THR A 7 -10.69 -4.59 2.77
C THR A 7 -10.70 -5.88 1.94
N VAL A 8 -9.54 -6.49 1.64
CA VAL A 8 -9.48 -7.78 0.92
C VAL A 8 -10.18 -8.92 1.70
N PRO A 9 -9.90 -9.18 2.98
CA PRO A 9 -10.60 -10.23 3.72
C PRO A 9 -12.09 -9.93 3.92
N PHE A 10 -12.46 -8.65 4.08
CA PHE A 10 -13.88 -8.25 4.17
C PHE A 10 -14.66 -8.57 2.89
N LEU A 11 -14.13 -8.23 1.71
CA LEU A 11 -14.78 -8.56 0.44
C LEU A 11 -14.74 -10.06 0.15
N SER A 12 -13.67 -10.75 0.54
CA SER A 12 -13.60 -12.22 0.43
C SER A 12 -14.64 -12.91 1.32
N TRP A 13 -15.01 -12.31 2.47
CA TRP A 13 -16.07 -12.84 3.33
C TRP A 13 -17.45 -12.71 2.68
N HIS A 14 -17.65 -11.70 1.85
CA HIS A 14 -18.86 -11.49 1.04
C HIS A 14 -18.92 -12.34 -0.24
N ASN A 15 -18.10 -13.39 -0.37
CA ASN A 15 -18.02 -14.26 -1.55
C ASN A 15 -17.68 -13.54 -2.87
N ILE A 16 -17.03 -12.37 -2.80
CA ILE A 16 -16.54 -11.67 -3.99
C ILE A 16 -15.24 -12.34 -4.45
N ASP A 17 -15.08 -12.50 -5.77
CA ASP A 17 -13.84 -13.00 -6.38
C ASP A 17 -12.61 -12.29 -5.80
N VAL A 18 -11.63 -13.07 -5.33
CA VAL A 18 -10.42 -12.54 -4.68
C VAL A 18 -9.68 -11.57 -5.61
N LYS A 19 -9.66 -11.82 -6.92
CA LYS A 19 -9.08 -10.91 -7.92
C LYS A 19 -9.78 -9.54 -7.93
N LYS A 20 -11.11 -9.51 -7.80
CA LYS A 20 -11.91 -8.28 -7.72
C LYS A 20 -11.78 -7.61 -6.36
N ALA A 21 -11.69 -8.38 -5.28
CA ALA A 21 -11.42 -7.87 -3.92
C ALA A 21 -10.07 -7.16 -3.81
N ILE A 22 -9.03 -7.68 -4.47
CA ILE A 22 -7.70 -7.06 -4.52
C ILE A 22 -7.74 -5.78 -5.36
N GLY A 23 -8.37 -5.80 -6.54
CA GLY A 23 -8.47 -4.62 -7.41
C GLY A 23 -9.24 -3.47 -6.75
N THR A 24 -10.37 -3.76 -6.10
CA THR A 24 -11.16 -2.76 -5.37
C THR A 24 -10.42 -2.20 -4.16
N SER A 25 -9.68 -3.04 -3.42
CA SER A 25 -8.81 -2.58 -2.33
C SER A 25 -7.70 -1.66 -2.80
N ALA A 26 -7.10 -1.93 -3.97
CA ALA A 26 -6.10 -1.07 -4.58
C ALA A 26 -6.70 0.29 -4.97
N ALA A 27 -7.92 0.29 -5.53
CA ALA A 27 -8.64 1.52 -5.87
C ALA A 27 -8.91 2.40 -4.65
N ILE A 28 -9.26 1.80 -3.49
CA ILE A 28 -9.48 2.53 -2.23
C ILE A 28 -8.16 3.08 -1.66
N GLY A 29 -7.02 2.45 -1.96
CA GLY A 29 -5.71 2.94 -1.54
C GLY A 29 -5.33 4.29 -2.15
N LEU A 30 -5.84 4.62 -3.34
CA LEU A 30 -5.55 5.87 -4.04
C LEU A 30 -6.08 7.11 -3.28
N PRO A 31 -7.38 7.24 -2.97
CA PRO A 31 -7.88 8.40 -2.21
C PRO A 31 -7.25 8.50 -0.81
N ILE A 32 -6.95 7.37 -0.17
CA ILE A 32 -6.27 7.35 1.15
C ILE A 32 -4.86 7.90 1.04
N SER A 33 -4.12 7.52 -0.01
CA SER A 33 -2.76 8.02 -0.25
C SER A 33 -2.77 9.51 -0.60
N VAL A 34 -3.75 9.98 -1.38
CA VAL A 34 -3.92 11.41 -1.70
C VAL A 34 -4.21 12.21 -0.44
N ALA A 35 -5.19 11.79 0.37
CA ALA A 35 -5.54 12.46 1.62
C ALA A 35 -4.35 12.48 2.60
N GLY A 36 -3.63 11.36 2.74
CA GLY A 36 -2.43 11.28 3.57
C GLY A 36 -1.33 12.23 3.09
N THR A 37 -1.07 12.27 1.78
CA THR A 37 -0.06 13.17 1.18
C THR A 37 -0.42 14.64 1.43
N ILE A 38 -1.69 15.02 1.23
CA ILE A 38 -2.18 16.37 1.53
C ILE A 38 -2.02 16.67 3.03
N GLY A 39 -2.34 15.73 3.91
CA GLY A 39 -2.17 15.88 5.36
C GLY A 39 -0.72 16.12 5.78
N TYR A 40 0.23 15.39 5.18
CA TYR A 40 1.67 15.60 5.38
C TYR A 40 2.17 16.92 4.79
N LEU A 41 1.62 17.35 3.66
CA LEU A 41 1.95 18.64 3.05
C LEU A 41 1.48 19.80 3.93
N VAL A 42 0.24 19.73 4.44
CA VAL A 42 -0.33 20.75 5.34
C VAL A 42 0.40 20.81 6.69
N ASN A 43 0.74 19.67 7.29
CA ASN A 43 1.53 19.64 8.54
C ASN A 43 2.99 20.06 8.32
N GLY A 44 3.56 19.80 7.14
CA GLY A 44 4.94 20.15 6.82
C GLY A 44 5.17 21.63 6.54
N LEU A 45 4.13 22.38 6.16
CA LEU A 45 4.21 23.83 6.00
C LEU A 45 4.48 24.58 7.32
N SER A 46 4.22 23.95 8.46
CA SER A 46 4.49 24.53 9.79
C SER A 46 5.91 24.28 10.29
N VAL A 47 6.70 23.45 9.60
CA VAL A 47 8.07 23.10 9.98
C VAL A 47 9.02 23.69 8.95
N ASP A 48 9.76 24.72 9.36
CA ASP A 48 10.73 25.43 8.53
C ASP A 48 12.02 24.59 8.39
N SER A 49 11.92 23.45 7.68
CA SER A 49 13.07 22.58 7.43
C SER A 49 13.87 23.10 6.24
N ASN A 50 14.93 23.84 6.53
CA ASN A 50 15.98 24.29 5.60
C ASN A 50 16.78 23.09 5.03
N ILE A 51 16.15 22.24 4.23
CA ILE A 51 16.79 21.10 3.57
C ILE A 51 16.45 21.18 2.07
N ASP A 52 17.47 21.24 1.23
CA ASP A 52 17.31 21.30 -0.23
C ASP A 52 16.42 20.13 -0.73
N TYR A 53 15.47 20.44 -1.62
CA TYR A 53 14.55 19.49 -2.27
C TYR A 53 13.44 18.86 -1.40
N VAL A 54 13.15 19.44 -0.23
CA VAL A 54 12.02 19.04 0.64
C VAL A 54 10.90 20.08 0.55
N PHE A 55 9.69 19.67 0.14
CA PHE A 55 8.50 20.54 0.12
C PHE A 55 7.51 20.06 1.20
N GLY A 56 7.51 20.71 2.37
CA GLY A 56 6.82 20.22 3.57
C GLY A 56 7.53 18.99 4.17
N PHE A 57 6.82 17.90 4.52
CA PHE A 57 7.43 16.63 4.92
C PHE A 57 7.76 15.69 3.73
N ILE A 58 7.66 16.18 2.49
CA ILE A 58 7.76 15.36 1.28
C ILE A 58 9.11 15.60 0.59
N TYR A 59 9.93 14.56 0.55
CA TYR A 59 11.22 14.57 -0.15
C TYR A 59 11.04 14.28 -1.64
N LEU A 60 11.12 15.32 -2.48
CA LEU A 60 10.88 15.25 -3.93
C LEU A 60 11.73 14.18 -4.65
N PRO A 61 13.05 14.07 -4.42
CA PRO A 61 13.87 13.07 -5.10
C PRO A 61 13.46 11.63 -4.73
N GLY A 62 13.09 11.42 -3.47
CA GLY A 62 12.61 10.12 -2.99
C GLY A 62 11.28 9.73 -3.62
N VAL A 63 10.35 10.68 -3.78
CA VAL A 63 9.08 10.43 -4.47
C VAL A 63 9.32 10.00 -5.92
N VAL A 64 10.22 10.68 -6.65
CA VAL A 64 10.52 10.32 -8.04
C VAL A 64 11.12 8.91 -8.14
N LEU A 65 12.13 8.61 -7.32
CA LEU A 65 12.80 7.30 -7.32
C LEU A 65 11.83 6.16 -6.96
N ILE A 66 11.06 6.33 -5.88
CA ILE A 66 10.11 5.32 -5.41
C ILE A 66 8.97 5.15 -6.43
N SER A 67 8.46 6.23 -7.00
CA SER A 67 7.42 6.18 -8.03
C SER A 67 7.88 5.38 -9.24
N MET A 68 9.09 5.66 -9.76
CA MET A 68 9.66 4.97 -10.91
C MET A 68 9.83 3.46 -10.67
N MET A 69 10.39 3.09 -9.51
CA MET A 69 10.52 1.68 -9.11
C MET A 69 9.16 1.00 -8.87
N SER A 70 8.19 1.74 -8.32
CA SER A 70 6.85 1.24 -8.04
C SER A 70 6.08 0.95 -9.31
N PHE A 71 6.15 1.81 -10.34
CA PHE A 71 5.49 1.53 -11.63
C PHE A 71 6.01 0.24 -12.26
N LEU A 72 7.33 0.02 -12.21
CA LEU A 72 7.95 -1.19 -12.75
C LEU A 72 7.50 -2.44 -11.97
N THR A 73 7.59 -2.37 -10.63
CA THR A 73 7.25 -3.50 -9.75
C THR A 73 5.73 -3.79 -9.73
N ALA A 74 4.90 -2.76 -9.80
CA ALA A 74 3.44 -2.89 -9.78
C ALA A 74 2.91 -3.57 -11.04
N SER A 75 3.47 -3.25 -12.23
CA SER A 75 3.08 -3.92 -13.47
C SER A 75 3.45 -5.40 -13.46
N LEU A 76 4.65 -5.73 -12.97
CA LEU A 76 5.10 -7.11 -12.81
C LEU A 76 4.21 -7.89 -11.84
N GLY A 77 3.90 -7.29 -10.69
CA GLY A 77 3.04 -7.88 -9.67
C GLY A 77 1.61 -8.11 -10.15
N ALA A 78 1.04 -7.16 -10.91
CA ALA A 78 -0.29 -7.31 -11.50
C ALA A 78 -0.37 -8.45 -12.52
N HIS A 79 0.69 -8.62 -13.34
CA HIS A 79 0.76 -9.71 -14.30
C HIS A 79 0.80 -11.07 -13.58
N VAL A 80 1.69 -11.22 -12.59
CA VAL A 80 1.80 -12.45 -11.79
C VAL A 80 0.49 -12.77 -11.05
N ALA A 81 -0.19 -11.76 -10.50
CA ALA A 81 -1.47 -11.93 -9.80
C ALA A 81 -2.60 -12.39 -10.73
N HIS A 82 -2.57 -12.06 -12.01
CA HIS A 82 -3.56 -12.51 -12.98
C HIS A 82 -3.33 -13.97 -13.42
N LEU A 83 -2.06 -14.41 -13.48
CA LEU A 83 -1.68 -15.78 -13.85
C LEU A 83 -1.88 -16.80 -12.72
N LEU A 84 -1.84 -16.37 -11.46
CA LEU A 84 -1.94 -17.28 -10.32
C LEU A 84 -3.39 -17.77 -10.07
N PRO A 85 -3.58 -19.05 -9.75
CA PRO A 85 -4.88 -19.58 -9.35
C PRO A 85 -5.31 -18.99 -7.98
N VAL A 86 -6.60 -18.66 -7.88
CA VAL A 86 -7.26 -18.06 -6.69
C VAL A 86 -6.86 -18.71 -5.34
N PRO A 87 -6.80 -20.06 -5.19
CA PRO A 87 -6.42 -20.67 -3.92
C PRO A 87 -4.98 -20.39 -3.49
N VAL A 88 -4.04 -20.23 -4.43
CA VAL A 88 -2.64 -19.90 -4.11
C VAL A 88 -2.53 -18.45 -3.66
N LEU A 89 -3.23 -17.54 -4.35
CA LEU A 89 -3.24 -16.12 -4.00
C LEU A 89 -3.77 -15.89 -2.58
N LYS A 90 -4.83 -16.61 -2.19
CA LYS A 90 -5.38 -16.56 -0.82
C LYS A 90 -4.37 -17.05 0.23
N LYS A 91 -3.64 -18.14 -0.04
CA LYS A 91 -2.61 -18.67 0.87
C LYS A 91 -1.45 -17.69 1.03
N VAL A 92 -0.93 -17.14 -0.07
CA VAL A 92 0.18 -16.17 -0.03
C VAL A 92 -0.21 -14.93 0.77
N PHE A 93 -1.41 -14.40 0.54
CA PHE A 93 -1.91 -13.25 1.28
C PHE A 93 -2.06 -13.54 2.78
N ALA A 94 -2.57 -14.71 3.14
CA ALA A 94 -2.68 -15.13 4.55
C ALA A 94 -1.32 -15.25 5.24
N VAL A 95 -0.32 -15.83 4.56
CA VAL A 95 1.06 -15.94 5.08
C VAL A 95 1.68 -14.55 5.25
N LEU A 96 1.48 -13.63 4.30
CA LEU A 96 1.94 -12.24 4.41
C LEU A 96 1.32 -11.51 5.61
N LEU A 97 0.01 -11.67 5.82
CA LEU A 97 -0.69 -11.07 6.97
C LEU A 97 -0.18 -11.63 8.30
N LEU A 98 0.03 -12.95 8.39
CA LEU A 98 0.62 -13.58 9.57
C LEU A 98 2.04 -13.05 9.84
N GLY A 99 2.87 -12.95 8.81
CA GLY A 99 4.22 -12.37 8.95
C GLY A 99 4.21 -10.92 9.42
N LEU A 100 3.30 -10.09 8.88
CA LEU A 100 3.10 -8.71 9.34
C LEU A 100 2.61 -8.64 10.78
N ALA A 101 1.68 -9.51 11.17
CA ALA A 101 1.18 -9.57 12.54
C ALA A 101 2.31 -9.90 13.53
N ILE A 102 3.15 -10.88 13.20
CA ILE A 102 4.34 -11.24 14.00
C ILE A 102 5.31 -10.06 14.07
N LYS A 103 5.59 -9.39 12.95
CA LYS A 103 6.47 -8.21 12.92
C LYS A 103 5.93 -7.08 13.80
N MET A 104 4.63 -6.83 13.79
CA MET A 104 4.01 -5.81 14.66
C MET A 104 4.12 -6.19 16.13
N VAL A 105 3.87 -7.44 16.51
CA VAL A 105 4.04 -7.91 17.89
C VAL A 105 5.50 -7.78 18.34
N SER A 106 6.45 -8.20 17.50
CA SER A 106 7.88 -8.11 17.82
C SER A 106 8.43 -6.67 17.81
N SER A 107 7.77 -5.73 17.13
CA SER A 107 8.15 -4.30 17.17
C SER A 107 7.59 -3.58 18.40
N VAL A 108 6.62 -4.18 19.08
CA VAL A 108 5.95 -3.63 20.28
C VAL A 108 6.58 -4.17 21.56
N ILE A 109 7.15 -5.38 21.53
CA ILE A 109 7.97 -5.97 22.61
C ILE A 109 9.38 -5.40 22.55
#